data_AF-A0A378KSU8-F1
#
_entry.id   AF-A0A378KSU8-F1
#
_cell.length_a   1.000
_cell.length_b   1.000
_cell.length_c   1.000
_cell.angle_alpha   90.00
_cell.angle_beta   90.00
_cell.angle_gamma   90.00
#
_symmetry.space_group_name_H-M   'P 1'
#
loop_
_entity.id
_entity.type
_entity.pdbx_description
1 polymer ?
#
loop_
_entity_poly.entity_id
_entity_poly.type
_entity_poly.pdbx_seq_one_letter_code
_entity_poly.pdbx_strand_id
1 'polypeptide(L)' 'MKTFKFLLALTIITLSFNASANWLCIVNDAKGKVFNGTGPDRASALGTAMELCSEGSEFAKNCVVVQCTQQ' A
#
# COMPACT_ATOMS: atom_id res chain seq x y z
N MET A 1 -35.85 -20.47 47.06
CA MET A 1 -35.87 -20.16 45.62
C MET A 1 -34.63 -19.31 45.33
N LYS A 2 -33.60 -19.87 44.68
CA LYS A 2 -32.32 -19.17 44.44
C LYS A 2 -32.36 -18.56 43.04
N THR A 3 -32.55 -17.25 42.97
CA THR A 3 -32.55 -16.48 41.71
C THR A 3 -31.12 -16.31 41.21
N PHE A 4 -30.75 -17.09 40.19
CA PHE A 4 -29.52 -16.89 39.43
C PHE A 4 -29.68 -15.64 38.55
N LYS A 5 -28.93 -14.58 38.87
CA LYS A 5 -28.83 -13.38 38.03
C LYS A 5 -27.85 -13.66 36.90
N PHE A 6 -28.37 -13.92 35.70
CA PHE A 6 -27.57 -13.96 34.48
C PHE A 6 -27.19 -12.54 34.07
N LEU A 7 -25.94 -12.15 34.32
CA LEU A 7 -25.37 -10.92 33.79
C LEU A 7 -24.97 -11.18 32.33
N LEU A 8 -25.74 -10.61 31.41
CA LEU A 8 -25.46 -10.64 29.97
C LEU A 8 -24.31 -9.66 29.69
N ALA A 9 -23.09 -10.16 29.57
CA ALA A 9 -21.93 -9.35 29.18
C ALA A 9 -21.97 -9.10 27.67
N LEU A 10 -22.25 -7.85 27.26
CA LEU A 10 -22.18 -7.41 25.87
C LEU A 10 -20.72 -7.06 25.53
N THR A 11 -20.01 -7.97 24.88
CA THR A 11 -18.68 -7.73 24.31
C THR A 11 -18.82 -6.96 23.00
N ILE A 12 -18.60 -5.65 23.03
CA ILE A 12 -18.54 -4.81 21.83
C ILE A 12 -17.18 -5.03 21.19
N ILE A 13 -17.13 -5.82 20.12
CA ILE A 13 -15.93 -6.01 19.30
C ILE A 13 -15.80 -4.78 18.41
N THR A 14 -14.89 -3.86 18.76
CA THR A 14 -14.51 -2.75 17.88
C THR A 14 -13.69 -3.29 16.73
N LEU A 15 -14.31 -3.40 15.54
CA LEU A 15 -13.60 -3.67 14.29
C LEU A 15 -12.83 -2.41 13.89
N SER A 16 -11.52 -2.43 14.04
CA SER A 16 -10.64 -1.37 13.53
C SER A 16 -10.43 -1.55 12.03
N PHE A 17 -11.22 -0.85 11.22
CA PHE A 17 -11.00 -0.77 9.77
C PHE A 17 -9.79 0.14 9.52
N ASN A 18 -8.60 -0.46 9.38
CA ASN A 18 -7.42 0.26 8.91
C ASN A 18 -7.57 0.46 7.39
N ALA A 19 -8.35 1.46 6.99
CA ALA A 19 -8.29 1.99 5.63
C ALA A 19 -6.99 2.81 5.50
N SER A 20 -5.84 2.12 5.44
CA SER A 20 -4.58 2.76 5.11
C SER A 20 -4.61 3.11 3.62
N ALA A 21 -4.85 4.38 3.30
CA ALA A 21 -4.77 4.87 1.93
C ALA A 21 -3.35 4.58 1.41
N ASN A 22 -3.25 3.66 0.45
CA ASN A 22 -1.96 3.15 -0.02
C ASN A 22 -1.60 3.91 -1.30
N TRP A 23 -0.39 4.41 -1.41
CA TRP A 23 0.06 5.07 -2.62
C TRP A 23 0.50 4.05 -3.65
N LEU A 24 0.14 4.28 -4.90
CA LEU A 24 0.63 3.56 -6.07
C LEU A 24 1.42 4.52 -6.92
N CYS A 25 2.68 4.20 -7.19
CA CYS A 25 3.52 4.90 -8.15
C CYS A 25 3.85 3.99 -9.33
N ILE A 26 3.73 4.54 -10.54
CA ILE A 26 4.07 3.88 -11.78
C ILE A 26 5.27 4.58 -12.40
N VAL A 27 6.24 3.77 -12.76
CA VAL A 27 7.51 4.15 -13.37
C VAL A 27 7.65 3.37 -14.66
N ASN A 28 8.28 3.97 -15.67
CA ASN A 28 8.64 3.28 -16.90
C ASN A 28 10.11 3.49 -17.25
N ASP A 29 10.71 2.49 -17.90
CA ASP A 29 12.05 2.63 -18.47
C ASP A 29 12.01 3.24 -19.88
N ALA A 30 13.19 3.50 -20.45
CA ALA A 30 13.33 4.03 -21.81
C ALA A 30 12.75 3.13 -22.92
N LYS A 31 12.48 1.85 -22.63
CA LYS A 31 11.88 0.88 -23.55
C LYS A 31 10.36 0.78 -23.36
N GLY A 32 9.79 1.50 -22.39
CA GLY A 32 8.38 1.47 -22.06
C GLY A 32 7.97 0.30 -21.16
N LYS A 33 8.92 -0.41 -20.54
CA LYS A 33 8.61 -1.42 -19.52
C LYS A 33 8.13 -0.71 -18.26
N VAL A 34 6.98 -1.16 -17.76
CA VAL A 34 6.28 -0.52 -16.64
C VAL A 34 6.58 -1.25 -15.34
N PHE A 35 6.83 -0.47 -14.28
CA PHE A 35 7.10 -0.92 -12.93
C PHE A 35 6.20 -0.19 -11.94
N ASN A 36 5.64 -0.93 -10.99
CA ASN A 36 4.66 -0.42 -10.06
C ASN A 36 5.20 -0.59 -8.64
N GLY A 37 5.20 0.48 -7.86
CA GLY A 37 5.55 0.46 -6.44
C GLY A 37 4.37 0.91 -5.59
N THR A 38 4.20 0.27 -4.43
CA THR A 38 3.14 0.60 -3.48
C THR A 38 3.72 0.91 -2.11
N GLY A 39 3.14 1.86 -1.37
CA GLY A 39 3.62 2.21 -0.04
C GLY A 39 2.65 3.09 0.75
N PRO A 40 2.82 3.20 2.08
CA PRO A 40 1.90 3.96 2.95
C PRO A 40 1.85 5.47 2.62
N ASP A 41 2.88 5.97 1.95
CA ASP A 41 3.00 7.35 1.49
C ASP A 41 3.62 7.39 0.09
N ARG A 42 3.52 8.55 -0.56
CA ARG A 42 4.02 8.77 -1.92
C ARG A 42 5.51 8.47 -2.07
N ALA A 43 6.33 8.83 -1.08
CA ALA A 43 7.78 8.65 -1.17
C ALA A 43 8.14 7.17 -1.07
N SER A 44 7.50 6.44 -0.17
CA SER A 44 7.65 4.98 -0.07
C SER A 44 7.25 4.28 -1.37
N ALA A 45 6.06 4.59 -1.92
CA ALA A 45 5.59 3.99 -3.16
C ALA A 45 6.51 4.31 -4.35
N LEU A 46 7.01 5.55 -4.44
CA LEU A 46 7.95 5.97 -5.47
C LEU A 46 9.30 5.27 -5.31
N GLY A 47 9.83 5.18 -4.10
CA GLY A 47 11.09 4.49 -3.80
C GLY A 47 11.03 3.04 -4.28
N THR A 48 9.97 2.32 -3.92
CA THR A 48 9.75 0.94 -4.38
C THR A 48 9.64 0.85 -5.90
N ALA A 49 8.90 1.76 -6.55
CA ALA A 49 8.74 1.74 -8.01
C ALA A 49 10.08 2.00 -8.74
N MET A 50 10.90 2.91 -8.20
CA MET A 50 12.20 3.26 -8.77
C MET A 50 13.23 2.15 -8.57
N GLU A 51 13.21 1.49 -7.41
CA GLU A 51 14.06 0.35 -7.10
C GLU A 51 13.75 -0.82 -8.04
N LEU A 52 12.48 -1.18 -8.17
CA LEU A 52 12.02 -2.23 -9.11
C LEU A 52 12.40 -1.91 -10.56
N CYS A 53 12.30 -0.65 -10.97
CA CYS A 53 12.73 -0.26 -12.31
C CYS A 53 14.25 -0.35 -12.47
N SER A 54 15.01 0.02 -11.44
CA SER A 54 16.48 -0.02 -11.47
C SER A 54 17.04 -1.45 -11.47
N GLU A 55 16.37 -2.38 -10.79
CA GLU A 55 16.77 -3.80 -10.79
C GLU A 55 16.24 -4.56 -12.01
N GLY A 56 15.03 -4.22 -12.46
CA GLY A 56 14.30 -4.96 -13.49
C GLY A 56 14.50 -4.44 -14.92
N SER A 57 15.19 -3.32 -15.11
CA SER A 57 15.50 -2.75 -16.42
C SER A 57 17.01 -2.72 -16.69
N GLU A 58 17.40 -3.15 -17.87
CA GLU A 58 18.76 -2.94 -18.42
C GLU A 58 19.10 -1.44 -18.56
N PHE A 59 18.07 -0.58 -18.58
CA PHE A 59 18.15 0.87 -18.67
C PHE A 59 17.80 1.55 -17.33
N ALA A 60 18.26 1.01 -16.21
CA ALA A 60 18.03 1.51 -14.85
C ALA A 60 18.19 3.05 -14.69
N LYS A 61 19.12 3.67 -15.44
CA LYS A 61 19.35 5.13 -15.42
C LYS A 61 18.24 5.96 -16.08
N ASN A 62 17.34 5.34 -16.84
CA ASN A 62 16.28 6.00 -17.60
C ASN A 62 14.89 5.66 -17.06
N CYS A 63 14.81 5.25 -15.80
CA CYS A 63 13.54 5.08 -15.12
C CYS A 63 12.92 6.45 -14.84
N VAL A 64 11.74 6.71 -15.41
CA VAL A 64 11.01 7.96 -15.23
C VAL A 64 9.66 7.70 -14.58
N VAL A 65 9.24 8.64 -13.73
CA VAL A 65 7.97 8.55 -13.02
C VAL A 65 6.86 8.95 -13.99
N VAL A 66 5.90 8.06 -14.20
CA VAL A 66 4.70 8.33 -15.00
C VAL A 66 3.65 9.01 -14.14
N GLN A 67 3.30 8.39 -13.02
CA GLN A 67 2.23 8.85 -12.15
C GLN A 67 2.38 8.29 -10.73
N CYS A 68 1.86 9.03 -9.76
CA CYS A 68 1.69 8.56 -8.39
C CYS A 68 0.30 8.98 -7.90
N THR A 69 -0.46 8.02 -7.43
CA THR A 69 -1.86 8.21 -7.03
C THR A 69 -2.11 7.53 -5.69
N GLN A 70 -2.83 8.21 -4.80
CA GLN A 70 -3.33 7.59 -3.58
C GLN A 70 -4.52 6.70 -3.92
N GLN A 71 -4.47 5.43 -3.51
CA GLN A 71 -5.53 4.42 -3.66
C GLN A 71 -6.46 4.43 -2.45
#